data_AF-A0A972YYL5-F1
#
_entry.id   AF-A0A972YYL5-F1
#
_cell.length_a   1.000
_cell.length_b   1.000
_cell.length_c   1.000
_cell.angle_alpha   90.00
_cell.angle_beta   90.00
_cell.angle_gamma   90.00
#
_symmetry.space_group_name_H-M   'P 1'
#
loop_
_entity.id
_entity.type
_entity.pdbx_description
1 polymer ?
#
loop_
_entity_poly.entity_id
_entity_poly.type
_entity_poly.pdbx_seq_one_letter_code
_entity_poly.pdbx_strand_id
1 'polypeptide(L)'
;MKYIIQFMSLFFLLAFNLSASASLIDCDLGKVYLTDVQLAVESPSVPFPDPDDPSTTSIPPQSYSACEGVFSGNDQPYPGGANIGEYMDGLLNGQPQKFSGNADDDLYEDNTIFDPFYTDGNDPVTGSDTFNDNLAFIIAPDHLQNLTPDDDVLDDPGWVYLGKDDGDINESGEGDGFQYSDTGVGIVNNLIDDPEDDDYDNLTGIDIEKLITVDFTCYHDLETLTGSFDLGDTDTDCTEGTWSIMPDWDIVNLLDELFGEGVFDHLALVFKAGNEFAVFDFNFQGGPLNLEVPYNLGGTFDVSDVFENSQGMPKGISHISVWARDPAGFTTTEMPEPKSTMLMLLAVALLVLRVKSNILCYKL
;
A
#
# COMPACT_ATOMS: atom_id res chain seq x y z
N MET A 1 -29.70 59.91 -16.40
CA MET A 1 -29.94 58.60 -17.06
C MET A 1 -28.65 57.85 -17.39
N LYS A 2 -27.63 58.48 -18.00
CA LYS A 2 -26.34 57.82 -18.33
C LYS A 2 -25.66 57.11 -17.14
N TYR A 3 -25.64 57.77 -15.98
CA TYR A 3 -25.04 57.22 -14.75
C TYR A 3 -25.86 56.11 -14.09
N ILE A 4 -27.17 56.05 -14.32
CA ILE A 4 -28.04 55.00 -13.76
C ILE A 4 -27.83 53.69 -14.54
N ILE A 5 -27.66 53.78 -15.87
CA ILE A 5 -27.35 52.61 -16.69
C ILE A 5 -25.96 52.05 -16.34
N GLN A 6 -24.95 52.90 -16.17
CA GLN A 6 -23.62 52.46 -15.73
C GLN A 6 -23.62 51.81 -14.34
N PHE A 7 -24.41 52.33 -13.40
CA PHE A 7 -24.50 51.74 -12.06
C PHE A 7 -25.24 50.39 -12.07
N MET A 8 -26.29 50.23 -12.90
CA MET A 8 -26.94 48.93 -13.07
C MET A 8 -26.05 47.90 -13.78
N SER A 9 -25.23 48.31 -14.75
CA SER A 9 -24.26 47.40 -15.39
C SER A 9 -23.18 46.92 -14.43
N LEU A 10 -22.70 47.78 -13.52
CA LEU A 10 -21.73 47.40 -12.50
C LEU A 10 -22.34 46.45 -11.46
N PHE A 11 -23.61 46.67 -11.08
CA PHE A 11 -24.33 45.79 -10.16
C PHE A 11 -24.64 44.42 -10.78
N PHE A 12 -24.93 44.37 -12.08
CA PHE A 12 -25.07 43.10 -12.82
C PHE A 12 -23.73 42.35 -12.88
N LEU A 13 -22.60 43.03 -13.13
CA LEU A 13 -21.28 42.38 -13.16
C LEU A 13 -20.81 41.87 -11.79
N LEU A 14 -21.17 42.54 -10.69
CA LEU A 14 -20.86 42.08 -9.32
C LEU A 14 -21.79 40.95 -8.84
N ALA A 15 -23.01 40.85 -9.37
CA ALA A 15 -23.98 39.81 -9.01
C ALA A 15 -23.74 38.46 -9.74
N PHE A 16 -22.86 38.43 -10.75
CA PHE A 16 -22.44 37.20 -11.45
C PHE A 16 -21.00 36.77 -11.11
N ASN A 17 -20.48 37.18 -9.95
CA ASN A 17 -19.43 36.37 -9.31
C ASN A 17 -20.09 35.09 -8.77
N LEU A 18 -20.44 34.18 -9.69
CA LEU A 18 -20.50 32.77 -9.35
C LEU A 18 -19.06 32.42 -8.98
N SER A 19 -18.76 32.41 -7.68
CA SER A 19 -17.68 31.59 -7.18
C SER A 19 -18.04 30.17 -7.61
N ALA A 20 -17.40 29.69 -8.67
CA ALA A 20 -17.29 28.27 -8.92
C ALA A 20 -16.47 27.75 -7.75
N SER A 21 -17.15 27.23 -6.73
CA SER A 21 -16.54 26.23 -5.89
C SER A 21 -16.32 25.05 -6.83
N ALA A 22 -15.07 24.81 -7.24
CA ALA A 22 -14.71 23.46 -7.61
C ALA A 22 -15.01 22.64 -6.36
N SER A 23 -16.02 21.77 -6.40
CA SER A 23 -15.98 20.67 -5.45
C SER A 23 -14.75 19.86 -5.85
N LEU A 24 -13.96 19.44 -4.86
CA LEU A 24 -13.16 18.24 -5.06
C LEU A 24 -14.05 17.21 -5.76
N ILE A 25 -13.57 16.63 -6.85
CA ILE A 25 -14.20 15.45 -7.42
C ILE A 25 -13.99 14.39 -6.34
N ASP A 26 -15.01 14.26 -5.49
CA ASP A 26 -15.11 13.22 -4.48
C ASP A 26 -15.07 11.92 -5.28
N CYS A 27 -14.03 11.12 -5.09
CA CYS A 27 -14.06 9.74 -5.55
C CYS A 27 -15.14 9.05 -4.73
N ASP A 28 -16.36 9.06 -5.28
CA ASP A 28 -17.57 8.58 -4.65
C ASP A 28 -17.41 7.12 -4.21
N LEU A 29 -17.70 6.84 -2.94
CA LEU A 29 -17.61 5.50 -2.37
C LEU A 29 -18.34 4.50 -3.29
N GLY A 30 -17.61 3.53 -3.84
CA GLY A 30 -18.18 2.47 -4.68
C GLY A 30 -17.72 2.46 -6.15
N LYS A 31 -16.48 2.84 -6.42
CA LYS A 31 -15.80 2.65 -7.72
C LYS A 31 -14.92 1.43 -7.77
N VAL A 32 -14.33 1.07 -6.63
CA VAL A 32 -13.44 -0.09 -6.51
C VAL A 32 -13.96 -0.95 -5.36
N TYR A 33 -14.14 -2.24 -5.62
CA TYR A 33 -14.72 -3.18 -4.69
C TYR A 33 -13.81 -4.37 -4.47
N LEU A 34 -13.77 -4.85 -3.24
CA LEU A 34 -13.35 -6.19 -2.88
C LEU A 34 -14.59 -7.10 -2.93
N THR A 35 -14.57 -8.12 -3.79
CA THR A 35 -15.69 -9.04 -4.00
C THR A 35 -15.36 -10.47 -3.58
N ASP A 36 -14.08 -10.81 -3.56
CA ASP A 36 -13.60 -12.16 -3.35
C ASP A 36 -12.45 -12.17 -2.36
N VAL A 37 -12.56 -13.07 -1.38
CA VAL A 37 -11.51 -13.33 -0.40
C VAL A 37 -11.38 -14.83 -0.23
N GLN A 38 -10.15 -15.31 -0.33
CA GLN A 38 -9.81 -16.72 -0.16
C GLN A 38 -8.53 -16.82 0.65
N LEU A 39 -8.49 -17.74 1.62
CA LEU A 39 -7.25 -18.03 2.35
C LEU A 39 -6.22 -18.64 1.38
N ALA A 40 -5.01 -18.09 1.32
CA ALA A 40 -3.94 -18.67 0.52
C ALA A 40 -3.39 -19.92 1.23
N VAL A 41 -3.78 -21.10 0.74
CA VAL A 41 -3.44 -22.39 1.37
C VAL A 41 -2.51 -23.26 0.52
N GLU A 42 -2.31 -22.92 -0.75
CA GLU A 42 -1.41 -23.58 -1.71
C GLU A 42 -0.89 -22.51 -2.71
N SER A 43 0.15 -22.79 -3.50
CA SER A 43 0.71 -21.83 -4.48
C SER A 43 -0.38 -21.17 -5.33
N PRO A 44 -0.22 -19.87 -5.67
CA PRO A 44 -1.24 -19.11 -6.39
C PRO A 44 -1.65 -19.83 -7.67
N SER A 45 -2.92 -20.24 -7.72
CA SER A 45 -3.51 -20.85 -8.91
C SER A 45 -4.12 -19.74 -9.77
N VAL A 46 -3.58 -19.54 -10.97
CA VAL A 46 -4.23 -18.73 -12.00
C VAL A 46 -5.23 -19.62 -12.75
N PRO A 47 -6.52 -19.22 -12.91
CA PRO A 47 -7.13 -17.92 -12.63
C PRO A 47 -7.86 -17.81 -11.27
N PHE A 48 -7.77 -16.64 -10.60
CA PHE A 48 -8.56 -16.28 -9.41
C PHE A 48 -9.64 -15.22 -9.75
N PRO A 49 -10.85 -15.29 -9.17
CA PRO A 49 -11.35 -16.36 -8.29
C PRO A 49 -11.54 -17.68 -9.06
N ASP A 50 -11.08 -18.80 -8.49
CA ASP A 50 -11.47 -20.13 -8.99
C ASP A 50 -12.89 -20.43 -8.46
N PRO A 51 -13.92 -20.41 -9.32
CA PRO A 51 -15.30 -20.65 -8.90
C PRO A 51 -15.54 -22.09 -8.45
N ASP A 52 -14.63 -23.03 -8.80
CA ASP A 52 -14.70 -24.43 -8.41
C ASP A 52 -13.93 -24.71 -7.10
N ASP A 53 -13.15 -23.75 -6.58
CA ASP A 53 -12.45 -23.91 -5.30
C ASP A 53 -13.41 -23.63 -4.11
N PRO A 54 -13.70 -24.65 -3.27
CA PRO A 54 -14.60 -24.51 -2.14
C PRO A 54 -14.07 -23.62 -1.01
N SER A 55 -12.81 -23.19 -1.05
CA SER A 55 -12.21 -22.25 -0.11
C SER A 55 -12.40 -20.79 -0.51
N THR A 56 -12.74 -20.51 -1.77
CA THR A 56 -13.12 -19.17 -2.24
C THR A 56 -14.45 -18.76 -1.63
N THR A 57 -14.44 -17.70 -0.84
CA THR A 57 -15.65 -17.13 -0.28
C THR A 57 -15.97 -15.85 -1.02
N SER A 58 -16.97 -15.89 -1.91
CA SER A 58 -17.55 -14.67 -2.45
C SER A 58 -18.18 -13.91 -1.29
N ILE A 59 -17.67 -12.70 -1.04
CA ILE A 59 -18.19 -11.81 -0.01
C ILE A 59 -19.16 -10.82 -0.68
N PRO A 60 -20.14 -10.27 0.05
CA PRO A 60 -20.86 -9.11 -0.44
C PRO A 60 -19.84 -8.03 -0.83
N PRO A 61 -19.97 -7.39 -2.01
CA PRO A 61 -19.01 -6.38 -2.46
C PRO A 61 -18.77 -5.35 -1.35
N GLN A 62 -17.52 -5.23 -0.93
CA GLN A 62 -17.07 -4.22 0.01
C GLN A 62 -16.38 -3.13 -0.79
N SER A 63 -16.93 -1.91 -0.77
CA SER A 63 -16.22 -0.75 -1.31
C SER A 63 -14.91 -0.56 -0.57
N TYR A 64 -13.94 0.07 -1.23
CA TYR A 64 -12.76 0.62 -0.57
C TYR A 64 -13.13 1.42 0.68
N SER A 65 -12.24 1.41 1.66
CA SER A 65 -12.42 2.04 2.97
C SER A 65 -12.28 3.55 2.89
N ALA A 66 -11.37 4.03 2.04
CA ALA A 66 -11.13 5.45 1.84
C ALA A 66 -10.62 5.76 0.42
N CYS A 67 -10.89 6.97 -0.06
CA CYS A 67 -10.26 7.53 -1.23
C CYS A 67 -10.04 9.03 -1.00
N GLU A 68 -8.81 9.48 -1.26
CA GLU A 68 -8.32 10.82 -0.85
C GLU A 68 -8.49 11.86 -1.96
N GLY A 69 -9.09 11.46 -3.08
CA GLY A 69 -9.46 12.34 -4.17
C GLY A 69 -8.80 12.01 -5.50
N VAL A 70 -9.07 12.87 -6.47
CA VAL A 70 -8.42 12.89 -7.78
C VAL A 70 -7.36 13.98 -7.77
N PHE A 71 -6.10 13.57 -7.92
CA PHE A 71 -4.93 14.43 -7.92
C PHE A 71 -4.43 14.71 -9.34
N SER A 72 -3.85 15.89 -9.53
CA SER A 72 -3.20 16.27 -10.78
C SER A 72 -1.80 15.65 -10.90
N GLY A 73 -1.40 15.31 -12.12
CA GLY A 73 -0.04 14.91 -12.45
C GLY A 73 0.16 13.39 -12.46
N ASN A 74 1.33 12.96 -12.00
CA ASN A 74 1.72 11.55 -11.96
C ASN A 74 1.79 11.10 -10.50
N ASP A 75 1.49 9.84 -10.23
CA ASP A 75 1.60 9.17 -8.93
C ASP A 75 3.08 8.86 -8.57
N GLN A 76 3.95 9.84 -8.78
CA GLN A 76 5.40 9.75 -8.58
C GLN A 76 5.87 10.79 -7.56
N PRO A 77 6.91 10.50 -6.79
CA PRO A 77 7.93 9.46 -7.03
C PRO A 77 7.53 8.06 -6.59
N TYR A 78 8.00 7.05 -7.33
CA TYR A 78 8.11 5.68 -6.82
C TYR A 78 9.35 5.57 -5.91
N PRO A 79 9.39 4.56 -5.03
CA PRO A 79 10.55 4.31 -4.19
C PRO A 79 11.82 4.16 -5.03
N GLY A 80 12.89 4.81 -4.58
CA GLY A 80 14.19 4.78 -5.25
C GLY A 80 15.29 4.12 -4.43
N GLY A 81 14.98 3.78 -3.17
CA GLY A 81 15.88 3.18 -2.20
C GLY A 81 15.49 1.76 -1.85
N ALA A 82 15.19 1.53 -0.57
CA ALA A 82 14.94 0.20 -0.04
C ALA A 82 13.51 -0.30 -0.32
N ASN A 83 12.54 0.55 -0.68
CA ASN A 83 11.15 0.14 -0.93
C ASN A 83 10.59 -0.73 0.21
N ILE A 84 10.88 -0.33 1.45
CA ILE A 84 10.41 -1.03 2.66
C ILE A 84 9.38 -0.23 3.43
N GLY A 85 8.99 0.95 2.93
CA GLY A 85 8.07 1.85 3.63
C GLY A 85 8.72 2.99 4.39
N GLU A 86 10.03 3.20 4.20
CA GLU A 86 10.79 4.30 4.81
C GLU A 86 10.19 5.67 4.48
N TYR A 87 10.16 6.56 5.47
CA TYR A 87 9.75 7.95 5.28
C TYR A 87 10.54 8.62 4.14
N MET A 88 9.83 9.34 3.27
CA MET A 88 10.35 10.00 2.07
C MET A 88 10.86 9.06 0.96
N ASP A 89 10.57 7.75 1.00
CA ASP A 89 10.83 6.79 -0.09
C ASP A 89 9.54 6.51 -0.89
N GLY A 90 9.17 7.46 -1.76
CA GLY A 90 7.98 7.38 -2.61
C GLY A 90 6.79 8.20 -2.13
N LEU A 91 5.81 8.38 -3.02
CA LEU A 91 4.69 9.31 -2.84
C LEU A 91 3.82 8.96 -1.61
N LEU A 92 3.47 7.69 -1.41
CA LEU A 92 2.64 7.27 -0.26
C LEU A 92 3.44 7.27 1.06
N ASN A 93 4.77 7.37 0.99
CA ASN A 93 5.64 7.51 2.16
C ASN A 93 5.99 8.99 2.47
N GLY A 94 5.20 9.94 1.96
CA GLY A 94 5.37 11.37 2.27
C GLY A 94 6.34 12.11 1.35
N GLN A 95 6.97 11.46 0.36
CA GLN A 95 7.85 12.17 -0.56
C GLN A 95 7.05 13.13 -1.46
N PRO A 96 7.46 14.40 -1.64
CA PRO A 96 6.77 15.33 -2.53
C PRO A 96 6.74 14.86 -3.98
N GLN A 97 5.64 15.13 -4.65
CA GLN A 97 5.41 14.78 -6.03
C GLN A 97 6.45 15.44 -6.95
N LYS A 98 6.92 14.70 -7.97
CA LYS A 98 7.85 15.26 -8.95
C LYS A 98 7.14 16.22 -9.90
N PHE A 99 7.69 17.43 -10.06
CA PHE A 99 7.16 18.37 -11.04
C PHE A 99 7.31 17.86 -12.47
N SER A 100 6.19 17.54 -13.11
CA SER A 100 6.13 17.16 -14.54
C SER A 100 5.34 18.17 -15.38
N GLY A 101 5.09 19.38 -14.84
CA GLY A 101 4.33 20.44 -15.51
C GLY A 101 2.86 20.54 -15.11
N ASN A 102 2.29 19.49 -14.52
CA ASN A 102 0.92 19.44 -14.00
C ASN A 102 0.88 18.75 -12.63
N ALA A 103 1.80 19.09 -11.73
CA ALA A 103 1.80 18.54 -10.38
C ALA A 103 0.59 19.06 -9.58
N ASP A 104 0.12 18.27 -8.62
CA ASP A 104 -0.97 18.63 -7.73
C ASP A 104 -0.50 19.60 -6.65
N ASP A 105 -1.29 20.63 -6.35
CA ASP A 105 -0.91 21.66 -5.38
C ASP A 105 -0.77 21.10 -3.95
N ASP A 106 -1.49 20.03 -3.61
CA ASP A 106 -1.45 19.40 -2.27
C ASP A 106 -0.33 18.35 -2.14
N LEU A 107 0.31 17.98 -3.25
CA LEU A 107 1.40 16.99 -3.30
C LEU A 107 2.74 17.57 -3.76
N TYR A 108 2.73 18.75 -4.39
CA TYR A 108 3.90 19.39 -4.98
C TYR A 108 4.57 20.39 -4.04
N GLU A 109 5.90 20.38 -4.00
CA GLU A 109 6.76 21.06 -2.99
C GLU A 109 6.65 20.42 -1.61
N ASP A 110 5.43 20.21 -1.12
CA ASP A 110 5.12 19.52 0.14
C ASP A 110 4.04 18.46 -0.11
N ASN A 111 4.20 17.25 0.46
CA ASN A 111 3.20 16.19 0.35
C ASN A 111 2.22 16.29 1.52
N THR A 112 1.23 17.17 1.41
CA THR A 112 0.33 17.48 2.54
C THR A 112 -0.65 16.35 2.87
N ILE A 113 -0.79 15.40 1.94
CA ILE A 113 -1.77 14.31 1.99
C ILE A 113 -1.19 13.03 2.59
N PHE A 114 0.04 12.66 2.21
CA PHE A 114 0.67 11.39 2.61
C PHE A 114 1.90 11.56 3.52
N ASP A 115 2.32 12.78 3.85
CA ASP A 115 3.41 13.03 4.81
C ASP A 115 2.85 13.08 6.25
N PRO A 116 3.18 12.09 7.11
CA PRO A 116 2.74 12.08 8.51
C PRO A 116 3.35 13.20 9.37
N PHE A 117 4.38 13.89 8.89
CA PHE A 117 5.10 14.93 9.62
C PHE A 117 4.90 16.32 9.02
N TYR A 118 4.13 16.42 7.92
CA TYR A 118 3.73 17.72 7.40
C TYR A 118 2.79 18.44 8.37
N THR A 119 3.18 19.64 8.79
CA THR A 119 2.33 20.52 9.60
C THR A 119 2.29 21.92 8.99
N ASP A 120 1.08 22.47 8.80
CA ASP A 120 0.85 23.76 8.14
C ASP A 120 1.88 24.84 8.49
N GLY A 121 2.81 25.11 7.55
CA GLY A 121 3.79 26.19 7.65
C GLY A 121 5.09 25.86 8.42
N ASN A 122 5.35 24.60 8.78
CA ASN A 122 6.64 24.14 9.25
C ASN A 122 7.32 23.26 8.20
N ASP A 123 8.62 23.49 8.02
CA ASP A 123 9.49 22.69 7.14
C ASP A 123 9.51 21.22 7.63
N PRO A 124 9.10 20.24 6.79
CA PRO A 124 9.08 18.81 7.13
C PRO A 124 10.48 18.29 7.53
N VAL A 125 11.55 19.03 7.23
CA VAL A 125 12.94 18.64 7.46
C VAL A 125 13.46 19.00 8.87
N THR A 126 12.67 19.65 9.73
CA THR A 126 13.18 20.18 11.02
C THR A 126 12.93 19.34 12.28
N GLY A 127 12.39 18.12 12.15
CA GLY A 127 12.20 17.21 13.30
C GLY A 127 11.06 17.66 14.21
N SER A 128 9.92 18.03 13.63
CA SER A 128 8.71 18.27 14.40
C SER A 128 8.08 16.92 14.74
N ASP A 129 8.15 16.48 15.99
CA ASP A 129 7.52 15.24 16.51
C ASP A 129 5.96 15.30 16.48
N THR A 130 5.38 16.21 15.70
CA THR A 130 3.95 16.44 15.64
C THR A 130 3.37 15.72 14.44
N PHE A 131 2.63 14.66 14.71
CA PHE A 131 1.85 13.91 13.73
C PHE A 131 0.81 14.79 13.02
N ASN A 132 0.65 14.57 11.72
CA ASN A 132 -0.38 15.16 10.89
C ASN A 132 -1.71 14.45 11.11
N ASP A 133 -2.61 15.06 11.88
CA ASP A 133 -3.95 14.50 12.16
C ASP A 133 -4.88 14.47 10.92
N ASN A 134 -4.47 15.06 9.78
CA ASN A 134 -5.23 15.11 8.52
C ASN A 134 -4.61 14.20 7.43
N LEU A 135 -3.84 13.20 7.83
CA LEU A 135 -3.14 12.28 6.94
C LEU A 135 -4.10 11.30 6.25
N ALA A 136 -3.83 11.02 4.98
CA ALA A 136 -4.47 9.98 4.22
C ALA A 136 -4.17 8.59 4.78
N PHE A 137 -5.22 7.79 5.00
CA PHE A 137 -5.21 6.36 5.38
C PHE A 137 -4.58 6.00 6.74
N ILE A 138 -3.52 6.69 7.17
CA ILE A 138 -2.85 6.52 8.47
C ILE A 138 -3.40 7.57 9.43
N ILE A 139 -4.21 7.16 10.39
CA ILE A 139 -5.02 8.09 11.20
C ILE A 139 -4.52 8.30 12.63
N ALA A 140 -3.44 7.63 13.03
CA ALA A 140 -2.89 7.74 14.37
C ALA A 140 -1.37 7.52 14.40
N PRO A 141 -0.62 8.15 15.34
CA PRO A 141 0.83 8.00 15.43
C PRO A 141 1.30 6.58 15.71
N ASP A 142 0.52 5.78 16.45
CA ASP A 142 0.83 4.38 16.74
C ASP A 142 0.63 3.45 15.53
N HIS A 143 0.17 4.01 14.41
CA HIS A 143 0.21 3.32 13.13
C HIS A 143 1.57 3.50 12.44
N LEU A 144 2.42 4.47 12.82
CA LEU A 144 3.74 4.56 12.21
C LEU A 144 4.67 3.45 12.74
N GLN A 145 5.68 3.09 11.96
CA GLN A 145 6.54 1.94 12.20
C GLN A 145 7.99 2.38 12.32
N ASN A 146 8.74 1.84 13.26
CA ASN A 146 10.18 2.10 13.31
C ASN A 146 10.92 1.08 12.43
N LEU A 147 11.06 1.36 11.13
CA LEU A 147 11.72 0.47 10.17
C LEU A 147 13.23 0.70 10.10
N THR A 148 13.70 1.81 10.66
CA THR A 148 15.12 2.14 10.72
C THR A 148 15.70 1.81 12.12
N PRO A 149 16.80 1.04 12.21
CA PRO A 149 17.34 0.57 13.49
C PRO A 149 18.01 1.66 14.36
N ASP A 150 17.96 2.93 13.95
CA ASP A 150 18.55 4.05 14.68
C ASP A 150 17.46 4.87 15.40
N ASP A 151 17.39 4.75 16.73
CA ASP A 151 16.39 5.32 17.65
C ASP A 151 16.15 6.86 17.61
N ASP A 152 16.80 7.57 16.67
CA ASP A 152 16.70 9.03 16.47
C ASP A 152 16.00 9.39 15.13
N VAL A 153 15.46 8.41 14.39
CA VAL A 153 14.74 8.61 13.12
C VAL A 153 13.22 8.71 13.36
N LEU A 154 12.52 9.45 12.50
CA LEU A 154 11.06 9.58 12.51
C LEU A 154 10.42 8.23 12.17
N ASP A 155 9.32 7.87 12.86
CA ASP A 155 8.60 6.64 12.54
C ASP A 155 8.08 6.67 11.08
N ASP A 156 8.20 5.55 10.40
CA ASP A 156 7.96 5.36 8.98
C ASP A 156 6.48 5.07 8.65
N PRO A 157 5.96 5.53 7.49
CA PRO A 157 4.58 5.26 7.06
C PRO A 157 4.29 3.77 6.75
N GLY A 158 5.30 3.04 6.25
CA GLY A 158 5.23 1.59 6.03
C GLY A 158 4.68 1.15 4.67
N TRP A 159 4.57 2.04 3.66
CA TRP A 159 4.05 1.66 2.34
C TRP A 159 5.13 1.05 1.44
N VAL A 160 4.92 -0.19 1.02
CA VAL A 160 5.74 -0.89 0.03
C VAL A 160 5.08 -0.82 -1.34
N TYR A 161 5.84 -0.36 -2.32
CA TYR A 161 5.43 -0.32 -3.71
C TYR A 161 5.58 -1.72 -4.33
N LEU A 162 4.47 -2.31 -4.77
CA LEU A 162 4.47 -3.66 -5.36
C LEU A 162 4.84 -3.63 -6.84
N GLY A 163 4.44 -2.58 -7.55
CA GLY A 163 4.66 -2.45 -8.97
C GLY A 163 3.57 -1.64 -9.67
N LYS A 164 3.55 -1.74 -11.00
CA LYS A 164 2.65 -0.99 -11.86
C LYS A 164 2.38 -1.69 -13.19
N ASP A 165 1.37 -1.22 -13.89
CA ASP A 165 1.16 -1.47 -15.31
C ASP A 165 1.02 -0.11 -16.02
N ASP A 166 1.86 0.15 -17.02
CA ASP A 166 1.89 1.40 -17.79
C ASP A 166 1.06 1.34 -19.09
N GLY A 167 0.48 0.18 -19.42
CA GLY A 167 -0.12 -0.04 -20.74
C GLY A 167 0.84 0.11 -21.89
N ASP A 168 2.12 -0.17 -21.65
CA ASP A 168 3.11 -0.14 -22.70
C ASP A 168 3.01 -1.44 -23.51
N ILE A 169 3.07 -1.30 -24.84
CA ILE A 169 3.14 -2.45 -25.74
C ILE A 169 4.58 -2.93 -25.88
N ASN A 170 4.77 -4.22 -25.70
CA ASN A 170 6.01 -4.91 -26.02
C ASN A 170 6.24 -4.98 -27.54
N GLU A 171 7.42 -5.44 -27.97
CA GLU A 171 7.79 -5.51 -29.41
C GLU A 171 6.86 -6.41 -30.25
N SER A 172 6.06 -7.27 -29.60
CA SER A 172 5.08 -8.16 -30.24
C SER A 172 3.70 -7.51 -30.39
N GLY A 173 3.48 -6.31 -29.84
CA GLY A 173 2.20 -5.61 -29.85
C GLY A 173 1.20 -6.16 -28.82
N GLU A 174 1.69 -6.87 -27.80
CA GLU A 174 0.97 -7.24 -26.59
C GLU A 174 1.44 -6.32 -25.46
N GLY A 175 0.63 -6.11 -24.44
CA GLY A 175 0.98 -5.39 -23.23
C GLY A 175 2.20 -6.00 -22.57
N ASP A 176 3.01 -5.17 -21.93
CA ASP A 176 4.13 -5.62 -21.12
C ASP A 176 3.72 -6.19 -19.76
N GLY A 177 2.45 -5.99 -19.39
CA GLY A 177 1.82 -6.54 -18.20
C GLY A 177 2.27 -5.84 -16.92
N PHE A 178 1.94 -6.45 -15.78
CA PHE A 178 2.32 -5.88 -14.48
C PHE A 178 3.84 -5.96 -14.26
N GLN A 179 4.48 -4.80 -14.18
CA GLN A 179 5.89 -4.61 -13.86
C GLN A 179 6.06 -4.55 -12.33
N TYR A 180 6.59 -5.61 -11.75
CA TYR A 180 6.90 -5.69 -10.32
C TYR A 180 8.09 -4.80 -9.93
N SER A 181 8.04 -4.28 -8.71
CA SER A 181 9.18 -3.63 -8.06
C SER A 181 10.04 -4.66 -7.31
N ASP A 182 11.21 -4.24 -6.84
CA ASP A 182 12.05 -5.02 -5.92
C ASP A 182 11.90 -4.46 -4.50
N THR A 183 11.94 -5.34 -3.50
CA THR A 183 12.04 -4.93 -2.10
C THR A 183 13.53 -4.72 -1.82
N GLY A 184 14.04 -3.49 -1.84
CA GLY A 184 15.48 -3.19 -1.84
C GLY A 184 16.32 -3.74 -0.66
N VAL A 185 17.61 -3.41 -0.66
CA VAL A 185 18.67 -4.10 0.14
C VAL A 185 18.52 -4.14 1.66
N GLY A 186 17.68 -3.27 2.25
CA GLY A 186 17.46 -3.27 3.70
C GLY A 186 16.95 -4.60 4.25
N ILE A 187 16.32 -5.41 3.40
CA ILE A 187 15.61 -6.64 3.76
C ILE A 187 16.54 -7.84 3.77
N VAL A 188 17.41 -7.94 2.76
CA VAL A 188 18.20 -9.15 2.54
C VAL A 188 19.38 -9.26 3.52
N ASN A 189 19.80 -8.13 4.10
CA ASN A 189 20.86 -8.09 5.11
C ASN A 189 20.49 -8.81 6.41
N ASN A 190 19.20 -8.98 6.72
CA ASN A 190 18.77 -9.73 7.91
C ASN A 190 18.64 -11.25 7.63
N LEU A 191 18.42 -11.63 6.36
CA LEU A 191 18.37 -13.03 5.92
C LEU A 191 19.76 -13.69 5.75
N ILE A 192 20.85 -12.90 5.80
CA ILE A 192 22.23 -13.40 5.75
C ILE A 192 22.89 -13.19 7.12
N ASP A 193 23.00 -14.29 7.87
CA ASP A 193 23.66 -14.34 9.20
C ASP A 193 25.17 -13.98 9.17
N ASP A 194 25.81 -13.95 7.99
CA ASP A 194 27.25 -13.76 7.83
C ASP A 194 27.58 -12.50 7.00
N PRO A 195 27.97 -11.38 7.64
CA PRO A 195 28.41 -10.17 6.94
C PRO A 195 29.76 -10.34 6.22
N GLU A 196 30.40 -11.51 6.29
CA GLU A 196 31.56 -11.87 5.45
C GLU A 196 31.18 -12.67 4.18
N ASP A 197 29.89 -12.91 3.90
CA ASP A 197 29.45 -13.54 2.65
C ASP A 197 29.81 -12.66 1.44
N ASP A 198 30.44 -13.27 0.43
CA ASP A 198 30.87 -12.58 -0.80
C ASP A 198 29.66 -12.03 -1.60
N ASP A 199 28.45 -12.51 -1.32
CA ASP A 199 27.19 -12.03 -1.92
C ASP A 199 26.50 -10.92 -1.09
N TYR A 200 26.99 -10.56 0.10
CA TYR A 200 26.41 -9.50 0.96
C TYR A 200 26.36 -8.13 0.25
N ASP A 201 27.42 -7.78 -0.49
CA ASP A 201 27.50 -6.53 -1.27
C ASP A 201 26.71 -6.57 -2.60
N ASN A 202 26.21 -7.73 -3.01
CA ASN A 202 25.45 -7.94 -4.27
C ASN A 202 23.96 -8.21 -4.06
N LEU A 203 23.46 -8.08 -2.83
CA LEU A 203 22.05 -8.19 -2.54
C LEU A 203 21.31 -7.08 -3.30
N THR A 204 20.28 -7.43 -4.07
CA THR A 204 19.47 -6.47 -4.85
C THR A 204 18.08 -6.29 -4.28
N GLY A 205 17.75 -6.99 -3.21
CA GLY A 205 16.38 -7.08 -2.71
C GLY A 205 15.71 -8.42 -2.96
N ILE A 206 14.46 -8.57 -2.52
CA ILE A 206 13.61 -9.72 -2.91
C ILE A 206 12.72 -9.28 -4.07
N ASP A 207 12.74 -10.02 -5.18
CA ASP A 207 11.86 -9.77 -6.32
C ASP A 207 10.39 -9.96 -5.89
N ILE A 208 9.57 -8.90 -5.93
CA ILE A 208 8.17 -8.95 -5.50
C ILE A 208 7.36 -9.93 -6.35
N GLU A 209 7.70 -10.07 -7.64
CA GLU A 209 7.09 -11.04 -8.57
C GLU A 209 7.12 -12.48 -8.04
N LYS A 210 8.11 -12.84 -7.21
CA LYS A 210 8.21 -14.17 -6.61
C LYS A 210 7.32 -14.35 -5.38
N LEU A 211 6.88 -13.26 -4.77
CA LEU A 211 6.15 -13.24 -3.50
C LEU A 211 4.66 -13.06 -3.71
N ILE A 212 4.26 -12.33 -4.75
CA ILE A 212 2.88 -11.95 -4.98
C ILE A 212 2.60 -11.88 -6.46
N THR A 213 1.43 -12.38 -6.86
CA THR A 213 0.90 -12.21 -8.21
C THR A 213 -0.16 -11.11 -8.17
N VAL A 214 0.00 -10.10 -9.02
CA VAL A 214 -0.97 -9.02 -9.23
C VAL A 214 -1.49 -9.14 -10.65
N ASP A 215 -2.81 -9.08 -10.80
CA ASP A 215 -3.46 -9.14 -12.10
C ASP A 215 -4.63 -8.17 -12.17
N PHE A 216 -4.85 -7.60 -13.34
CA PHE A 216 -5.99 -6.74 -13.65
C PHE A 216 -6.67 -7.28 -14.90
N THR A 217 -7.93 -6.97 -15.16
CA THR A 217 -8.59 -7.40 -16.40
C THR A 217 -9.64 -6.37 -16.79
N CYS A 218 -9.60 -5.86 -18.02
CA CYS A 218 -10.61 -4.94 -18.52
C CYS A 218 -11.86 -5.69 -19.00
N TYR A 219 -13.06 -5.20 -18.69
CA TYR A 219 -14.30 -5.84 -19.14
C TYR A 219 -14.56 -5.73 -20.64
N HIS A 220 -13.92 -4.79 -21.33
CA HIS A 220 -13.99 -4.72 -22.79
C HIS A 220 -13.29 -5.90 -23.48
N ASP A 221 -12.47 -6.67 -22.77
CA ASP A 221 -11.73 -7.85 -23.28
C ASP A 221 -12.42 -9.19 -22.99
N LEU A 222 -13.64 -9.17 -22.44
CA LEU A 222 -14.41 -10.36 -22.04
C LEU A 222 -14.85 -11.29 -23.20
N GLU A 223 -14.65 -10.91 -24.47
CA GLU A 223 -14.79 -11.87 -25.58
C GLU A 223 -13.67 -12.94 -25.61
N THR A 224 -12.59 -12.72 -24.86
CA THR A 224 -11.47 -13.66 -24.67
C THR A 224 -11.10 -13.80 -23.20
N LEU A 225 -11.86 -14.61 -22.46
CA LEU A 225 -11.63 -15.07 -21.06
C LEU A 225 -10.28 -15.80 -20.79
N THR A 226 -9.31 -15.67 -21.70
CA THR A 226 -7.96 -16.28 -21.59
C THR A 226 -6.84 -15.29 -21.86
N GLY A 227 -7.15 -13.99 -22.04
CA GLY A 227 -6.16 -12.93 -22.23
C GLY A 227 -5.77 -12.30 -20.90
N SER A 228 -4.47 -12.16 -20.68
CA SER A 228 -3.87 -11.25 -19.69
C SER A 228 -4.41 -9.83 -19.87
N PHE A 229 -4.42 -9.04 -18.78
CA PHE A 229 -4.54 -7.59 -18.87
C PHE A 229 -3.60 -7.04 -19.94
N ASP A 230 -4.12 -6.15 -20.79
CA ASP A 230 -3.33 -5.42 -21.77
C ASP A 230 -3.84 -3.98 -21.84
N LEU A 231 -3.31 -3.10 -20.95
CA LEU A 231 -3.54 -1.66 -21.05
C LEU A 231 -2.95 -1.04 -22.34
N GLY A 232 -2.17 -1.82 -23.10
CA GLY A 232 -1.52 -1.41 -24.34
C GLY A 232 -2.26 -1.79 -25.62
N ASP A 233 -3.36 -2.56 -25.57
CA ASP A 233 -4.13 -2.82 -26.77
C ASP A 233 -4.73 -1.51 -27.31
N THR A 234 -4.48 -1.24 -28.59
CA THR A 234 -4.82 0.01 -29.27
C THR A 234 -6.33 0.33 -29.34
N ASP A 235 -7.17 -0.56 -28.83
CA ASP A 235 -8.63 -0.50 -28.87
C ASP A 235 -9.32 -0.37 -27.48
N THR A 236 -8.58 -0.31 -26.36
CA THR A 236 -9.22 -0.32 -25.02
C THR A 236 -9.13 1.04 -24.30
N ASP A 237 -10.22 1.82 -24.39
CA ASP A 237 -10.53 2.87 -23.40
C ASP A 237 -10.93 2.19 -22.08
N CYS A 238 -10.00 1.46 -21.44
CA CYS A 238 -10.32 0.66 -20.27
C CYS A 238 -10.72 1.56 -19.10
N THR A 239 -11.95 1.41 -18.62
CA THR A 239 -12.48 2.17 -17.49
C THR A 239 -13.14 1.30 -16.43
N GLU A 240 -13.38 0.03 -16.73
CA GLU A 240 -14.00 -0.95 -15.83
C GLU A 240 -13.38 -2.34 -16.01
N GLY A 241 -13.33 -3.11 -14.93
CA GLY A 241 -12.62 -4.38 -14.91
C GLY A 241 -12.59 -5.10 -13.57
N THR A 242 -11.71 -6.10 -13.47
CA THR A 242 -11.38 -6.84 -12.26
C THR A 242 -9.92 -6.65 -11.86
N TRP A 243 -9.63 -6.90 -10.59
CA TRP A 243 -8.27 -6.94 -10.05
C TRP A 243 -8.12 -8.13 -9.12
N SER A 244 -6.90 -8.64 -8.97
CA SER A 244 -6.57 -9.66 -7.99
C SER A 244 -5.15 -9.51 -7.48
N ILE A 245 -4.97 -9.91 -6.22
CA ILE A 245 -3.68 -9.94 -5.53
C ILE A 245 -3.60 -11.27 -4.79
N MET A 246 -2.61 -12.07 -5.16
CA MET A 246 -2.43 -13.44 -4.67
C MET A 246 -1.00 -13.58 -4.12
N PRO A 247 -0.81 -13.40 -2.82
CA PRO A 247 0.47 -13.70 -2.20
C PRO A 247 0.79 -15.20 -2.28
N ASP A 248 2.08 -15.55 -2.26
CA ASP A 248 2.48 -16.94 -2.04
C ASP A 248 1.98 -17.40 -0.66
N TRP A 249 1.62 -18.67 -0.55
CA TRP A 249 1.06 -19.22 0.70
C TRP A 249 2.11 -19.22 1.83
N ASP A 250 3.40 -19.22 1.48
CA ASP A 250 4.52 -19.13 2.43
C ASP A 250 5.06 -17.71 2.60
N ILE A 251 4.39 -16.69 2.04
CA ILE A 251 4.81 -15.28 2.12
C ILE A 251 5.06 -14.85 3.56
N VAL A 252 4.24 -15.31 4.52
CA VAL A 252 4.40 -14.96 5.94
C VAL A 252 5.71 -15.51 6.50
N ASN A 253 6.17 -16.68 6.05
CA ASN A 253 7.47 -17.20 6.50
C ASN A 253 8.65 -16.50 5.81
N LEU A 254 8.46 -16.06 4.56
CA LEU A 254 9.48 -15.33 3.81
C LEU A 254 9.61 -13.89 4.27
N LEU A 255 8.49 -13.31 4.72
CA LEU A 255 8.35 -11.91 5.06
C LEU A 255 8.09 -11.68 6.56
N ASP A 256 8.17 -12.69 7.43
CA ASP A 256 8.08 -12.51 8.90
C ASP A 256 9.11 -11.46 9.38
N GLU A 257 10.26 -11.42 8.71
CA GLU A 257 11.32 -10.45 8.97
C GLU A 257 11.08 -9.08 8.31
N LEU A 258 10.18 -9.00 7.32
CA LEU A 258 9.84 -7.79 6.58
C LEU A 258 8.56 -7.09 7.08
N PHE A 259 7.53 -7.87 7.38
CA PHE A 259 6.17 -7.41 7.69
C PHE A 259 5.65 -7.90 9.05
N GLY A 260 6.54 -8.50 9.86
CA GLY A 260 6.18 -9.09 11.15
C GLY A 260 5.14 -10.21 11.03
N GLU A 261 4.34 -10.39 12.10
CA GLU A 261 3.27 -11.40 12.17
C GLU A 261 2.05 -10.99 11.32
N GLY A 262 2.23 -10.68 10.03
CA GLY A 262 1.12 -10.36 9.14
C GLY A 262 1.50 -10.18 7.67
N VAL A 263 0.49 -9.89 6.83
CA VAL A 263 0.68 -9.83 5.35
C VAL A 263 0.63 -8.40 4.84
N PHE A 264 -0.48 -7.68 5.07
CA PHE A 264 -0.61 -6.23 4.92
C PHE A 264 -1.88 -5.77 5.63
N ASP A 265 -1.86 -4.58 6.23
CA ASP A 265 -3.02 -4.00 6.91
C ASP A 265 -3.80 -3.02 6.03
N HIS A 266 -3.14 -2.49 5.01
CA HIS A 266 -3.74 -1.69 3.95
C HIS A 266 -3.29 -2.16 2.56
N LEU A 267 -4.18 -1.97 1.59
CA LEU A 267 -3.91 -2.15 0.18
C LEU A 267 -4.41 -0.94 -0.60
N ALA A 268 -3.51 -0.22 -1.25
CA ALA A 268 -3.83 0.93 -2.09
C ALA A 268 -3.69 0.59 -3.57
N LEU A 269 -4.77 0.84 -4.32
CA LEU A 269 -4.81 0.77 -5.78
C LEU A 269 -4.84 2.19 -6.34
N VAL A 270 -3.87 2.52 -7.19
CA VAL A 270 -3.76 3.82 -7.83
C VAL A 270 -4.15 3.68 -9.29
N PHE A 271 -5.16 4.41 -9.73
CA PHE A 271 -5.56 4.47 -11.13
C PHE A 271 -5.21 5.83 -11.70
N LYS A 272 -4.64 5.86 -12.89
CA LYS A 272 -4.25 7.09 -13.57
C LYS A 272 -4.81 7.12 -14.98
N ALA A 273 -5.37 8.27 -15.36
CA ALA A 273 -5.87 8.54 -16.70
C ALA A 273 -5.46 9.95 -17.15
N GLY A 274 -4.67 10.03 -18.21
CA GLY A 274 -4.17 11.31 -18.73
C GLY A 274 -3.28 12.04 -17.71
N ASN A 275 -3.73 13.20 -17.22
CA ASN A 275 -2.98 14.04 -16.28
C ASN A 275 -3.54 13.98 -14.85
N GLU A 276 -4.33 12.96 -14.53
CA GLU A 276 -4.99 12.82 -13.23
C GLU A 276 -4.80 11.39 -12.72
N PHE A 277 -4.77 11.22 -11.40
CA PHE A 277 -4.75 9.92 -10.75
C PHE A 277 -5.60 9.93 -9.48
N ALA A 278 -6.07 8.76 -9.03
CA ALA A 278 -6.85 8.59 -7.81
C ALA A 278 -6.32 7.37 -7.04
N VAL A 279 -6.35 7.46 -5.70
CA VAL A 279 -5.85 6.41 -4.80
C VAL A 279 -7.00 5.85 -3.99
N PHE A 280 -7.22 4.54 -4.08
CA PHE A 280 -8.25 3.81 -3.37
C PHE A 280 -7.63 2.85 -2.36
N ASP A 281 -7.98 2.99 -1.09
CA ASP A 281 -7.42 2.21 0.00
C ASP A 281 -8.43 1.22 0.59
N PHE A 282 -7.98 -0.01 0.78
CA PHE A 282 -8.65 -1.02 1.58
C PHE A 282 -7.94 -1.14 2.92
N ASN A 283 -8.61 -0.71 3.99
CA ASN A 283 -8.13 -0.88 5.35
C ASN A 283 -8.71 -2.17 5.95
N PHE A 284 -7.83 -3.12 6.26
CA PHE A 284 -8.20 -4.40 6.85
C PHE A 284 -8.12 -4.41 8.38
N GLN A 285 -7.56 -3.36 9.00
CA GLN A 285 -7.51 -3.22 10.45
C GLN A 285 -8.91 -3.19 11.07
N GLY A 286 -9.13 -4.03 12.08
CA GLY A 286 -10.43 -4.16 12.75
C GLY A 286 -11.54 -4.79 11.87
N GLY A 287 -11.18 -5.26 10.67
CA GLY A 287 -12.04 -6.01 9.77
C GLY A 287 -12.22 -7.47 10.17
N PRO A 288 -12.93 -8.27 9.36
CA PRO A 288 -13.18 -9.69 9.62
C PRO A 288 -12.00 -10.60 9.26
N LEU A 289 -10.95 -10.07 8.62
CA LEU A 289 -9.79 -10.85 8.16
C LEU A 289 -8.77 -11.04 9.29
N ASN A 290 -8.14 -12.22 9.33
CA ASN A 290 -7.03 -12.47 10.24
C ASN A 290 -5.71 -12.10 9.56
N LEU A 291 -5.12 -10.96 9.90
CA LEU A 291 -3.92 -10.47 9.22
C LEU A 291 -2.68 -11.37 9.37
N GLU A 292 -2.69 -12.30 10.34
CA GLU A 292 -1.62 -13.29 10.57
C GLU A 292 -1.50 -14.36 9.46
N VAL A 293 -2.44 -14.42 8.51
CA VAL A 293 -2.44 -15.40 7.42
C VAL A 293 -2.71 -14.74 6.06
N PRO A 294 -2.09 -15.23 4.97
CA PRO A 294 -2.24 -14.65 3.64
C PRO A 294 -3.61 -14.95 3.02
N TYR A 295 -4.13 -13.97 2.29
CA TYR A 295 -5.37 -14.09 1.54
C TYR A 295 -5.15 -13.71 0.08
N ASN A 296 -5.72 -14.50 -0.83
CA ASN A 296 -5.99 -14.06 -2.19
C ASN A 296 -7.18 -13.10 -2.14
N LEU A 297 -6.97 -11.90 -2.66
CA LEU A 297 -7.94 -10.83 -2.73
C LEU A 297 -8.30 -10.58 -4.18
N GLY A 298 -9.58 -10.30 -4.43
CA GLY A 298 -10.01 -9.91 -5.77
C GLY A 298 -11.28 -9.09 -5.74
N GLY A 299 -11.49 -8.41 -6.84
CA GLY A 299 -12.43 -7.32 -6.86
C GLY A 299 -12.74 -6.80 -8.25
N THR A 300 -13.56 -5.75 -8.27
CA THR A 300 -13.94 -5.05 -9.50
C THR A 300 -13.62 -3.57 -9.37
N PHE A 301 -13.41 -2.90 -10.50
CA PHE A 301 -13.31 -1.45 -10.58
C PHE A 301 -14.18 -0.91 -11.72
N ASP A 302 -14.70 0.29 -11.54
CA ASP A 302 -15.34 1.14 -12.55
C ASP A 302 -14.98 2.60 -12.22
N VAL A 303 -14.03 3.14 -12.97
CA VAL A 303 -13.52 4.51 -12.85
C VAL A 303 -13.99 5.40 -13.99
N SER A 304 -15.03 4.97 -14.72
CA SER A 304 -15.52 5.66 -15.93
C SER A 304 -16.01 7.09 -15.68
N ASP A 305 -16.52 7.37 -14.48
CA ASP A 305 -16.95 8.70 -14.05
C ASP A 305 -15.99 9.38 -13.06
N VAL A 306 -14.86 8.74 -12.74
CA VAL A 306 -13.77 9.35 -11.96
C VAL A 306 -12.92 10.23 -12.87
N PHE A 307 -12.58 9.72 -14.05
CA PHE A 307 -11.73 10.41 -15.01
C PHE A 307 -12.53 10.81 -16.26
N GLU A 308 -12.95 12.07 -16.32
CA GLU A 308 -13.71 12.59 -17.46
C GLU A 308 -12.92 13.67 -18.24
N ASN A 309 -13.12 13.71 -19.55
CA ASN A 309 -12.63 14.83 -20.36
C ASN A 309 -13.56 16.05 -20.27
N SER A 310 -13.20 17.16 -20.92
CA SER A 310 -13.98 18.41 -20.89
C SER A 310 -15.42 18.29 -21.44
N GLN A 311 -15.77 17.16 -22.07
CA GLN A 311 -17.08 16.85 -22.61
C GLN A 311 -17.88 15.90 -21.71
N GLY A 312 -17.34 15.50 -20.54
CA GLY A 312 -17.96 14.52 -19.63
C GLY A 312 -17.90 13.10 -20.17
N MET A 313 -16.92 12.79 -21.03
CA MET A 313 -16.70 11.43 -21.53
C MET A 313 -15.59 10.77 -20.71
N PRO A 314 -15.73 9.47 -20.37
CA PRO A 314 -14.70 8.71 -19.68
C PRO A 314 -13.35 8.76 -20.39
N LYS A 315 -12.26 8.76 -19.63
CA LYS A 315 -10.89 8.59 -20.10
C LYS A 315 -10.44 7.18 -19.75
N GLY A 316 -9.84 6.49 -20.72
CA GLY A 316 -9.17 5.22 -20.47
C GLY A 316 -8.05 5.37 -19.44
N ILE A 317 -7.91 4.35 -18.59
CA ILE A 317 -6.78 4.17 -17.70
C ILE A 317 -5.52 4.05 -18.54
N SER A 318 -4.50 4.83 -18.20
CA SER A 318 -3.19 4.80 -18.85
C SER A 318 -2.09 4.26 -17.93
N HIS A 319 -2.39 4.05 -16.65
CA HIS A 319 -1.45 3.56 -15.67
C HIS A 319 -2.19 3.06 -14.43
N ILE A 320 -1.75 1.94 -13.87
CA ILE A 320 -2.18 1.44 -12.58
C ILE A 320 -0.95 1.17 -11.72
N SER A 321 -0.98 1.53 -10.44
CA SER A 321 0.04 1.10 -9.49
C SER A 321 -0.54 0.56 -8.20
N VAL A 322 0.22 -0.31 -7.53
CA VAL A 322 -0.23 -1.03 -6.34
C VAL A 322 0.76 -0.85 -5.22
N TRP A 323 0.23 -0.54 -4.04
CA TRP A 323 0.98 -0.40 -2.81
C TRP A 323 0.34 -1.23 -1.71
N ALA A 324 1.16 -1.89 -0.90
CA ALA A 324 0.72 -2.60 0.29
C ALA A 324 1.40 -1.99 1.51
N ARG A 325 0.72 -2.00 2.64
CA ARG A 325 1.25 -1.47 3.88
C ARG A 325 1.49 -2.56 4.90
N ASP A 326 2.66 -2.54 5.49
CA ASP A 326 3.00 -3.43 6.58
C ASP A 326 2.06 -3.20 7.80
N PRO A 327 1.55 -4.23 8.50
CA PRO A 327 0.76 -4.02 9.70
C PRO A 327 1.49 -3.32 10.84
N ALA A 328 1.01 -2.14 11.21
CA ALA A 328 1.47 -1.46 12.40
C ALA A 328 0.86 -2.07 13.68
N GLY A 329 1.68 -2.27 14.71
CA GLY A 329 1.18 -2.63 16.04
C GLY A 329 1.16 -4.12 16.39
N PHE A 330 1.77 -4.99 15.58
CA PHE A 330 2.26 -6.27 16.10
C PHE A 330 3.44 -5.99 17.02
N THR A 331 3.14 -5.62 18.27
CA THR A 331 4.13 -5.74 19.31
C THR A 331 4.55 -7.19 19.31
N THR A 332 5.78 -7.50 18.92
CA THR A 332 6.43 -8.71 19.42
C THR A 332 6.20 -8.64 20.91
N THR A 333 5.31 -9.50 21.44
CA THR A 333 5.25 -9.63 22.88
C THR A 333 6.65 -10.10 23.21
N GLU A 334 7.49 -9.21 23.76
CA GLU A 334 8.75 -9.62 24.34
C GLU A 334 8.35 -10.69 25.34
N MET A 335 8.46 -11.95 24.93
CA MET A 335 8.31 -13.07 25.82
C MET A 335 9.43 -12.84 26.81
N PRO A 336 9.15 -12.48 28.08
CA PRO A 336 10.20 -12.16 29.00
C PRO A 336 11.04 -13.42 29.06
N GLU A 337 12.27 -13.36 28.55
CA GLU A 337 13.16 -14.51 28.57
C GLU A 337 13.08 -15.06 30.00
N PRO A 338 12.77 -16.35 30.18
CA PRO A 338 12.53 -16.89 31.52
C PRO A 338 13.77 -16.58 32.32
N LYS A 339 13.65 -15.61 33.24
CA LYS A 339 14.79 -14.92 33.85
C LYS A 339 15.84 -15.97 34.17
N SER A 340 16.96 -15.97 33.45
CA SER A 340 17.96 -17.04 33.53
C SER A 340 18.47 -17.22 34.97
N THR A 341 18.34 -16.19 35.79
CA THR A 341 18.50 -16.19 37.26
C THR A 341 17.53 -17.13 38.00
N MET A 342 16.26 -17.23 37.60
CA MET A 342 15.24 -18.11 38.18
C MET A 342 15.48 -19.57 37.81
N LEU A 343 15.88 -19.86 36.56
CA LEU A 343 16.33 -21.19 36.14
C LEU A 343 17.59 -21.63 36.88
N MET A 344 18.55 -20.73 37.06
CA MET A 344 19.77 -20.99 37.84
C MET A 344 19.46 -21.22 39.33
N LEU A 345 18.55 -20.45 39.93
CA LEU A 345 18.09 -20.66 41.31
C LEU A 345 17.37 -22.00 41.48
N LEU A 346 16.52 -22.38 40.52
CA LEU A 346 15.85 -23.68 40.51
C LEU A 346 16.87 -24.83 40.40
N ALA A 347 17.86 -24.70 39.53
CA ALA A 347 18.94 -25.68 39.38
C ALA A 347 19.74 -25.85 40.69
N VAL A 348 20.09 -24.74 41.36
CA VAL A 348 20.76 -24.77 42.65
C VAL A 348 19.88 -25.41 43.73
N ALA A 349 18.59 -25.08 43.77
CA ALA A 349 17.65 -25.67 44.73
C ALA A 349 17.53 -27.19 44.55
N LEU A 350 17.43 -27.67 43.32
CA LEU A 350 17.39 -29.10 43.00
C LEU A 350 18.70 -29.82 43.37
N LEU A 351 19.85 -29.15 43.21
CA LEU A 351 21.15 -29.69 43.59
C LEU A 351 21.29 -29.81 45.11
N VAL A 352 20.81 -28.81 45.87
CA VAL A 352 20.75 -28.86 47.33
C VAL A 352 19.82 -29.97 47.82
N LEU A 353 18.64 -30.13 47.21
CA LEU A 353 17.72 -31.22 47.54
C LEU A 353 18.34 -32.59 47.26
N ARG A 354 19.06 -32.75 46.16
CA ARG A 354 19.77 -33.99 45.81
C ARG A 354 20.87 -34.33 46.83
N VAL A 355 21.68 -33.36 47.23
CA VAL A 355 22.73 -33.56 48.24
C VAL A 355 22.13 -33.94 49.59
N LYS A 356 21.04 -33.27 49.99
CA LYS A 356 20.36 -33.56 51.26
C LYS A 356 19.74 -34.96 51.28
N SER A 357 19.13 -35.40 50.17
CA SER A 357 18.59 -36.76 50.02
C SER A 357 19.68 -37.84 50.12
N ASN A 358 20.85 -37.60 49.53
CA ASN A 358 21.99 -38.54 49.63
C ASN A 358 22.56 -38.64 51.05
N ILE A 359 22.58 -37.53 51.81
CA ILE A 359 23.05 -37.54 53.20
C ILE A 359 22.07 -38.27 54.13
N LEU A 360 20.76 -38.21 53.86
CA LEU A 360 19.77 -38.99 54.62
C LEU A 360 19.88 -40.51 54.38
N CYS A 361 20.26 -40.94 53.17
CA CYS A 361 20.47 -42.37 52.88
C CYS A 361 21.71 -42.97 53.56
N TYR A 362 22.67 -42.16 54.02
CA TYR A 362 23.85 -42.64 54.77
C TYR A 362 23.63 -42.70 56.30
N LYS A 363 22.45 -42.32 56.79
CA LYS A 363 22.08 -42.33 58.21
C LYS A 363 21.06 -43.41 58.60
N LEU A 364 20.73 -44.31 57.68
CA LEU A 364 20.04 -45.58 57.93
C LEU A 364 21.03 -46.72 57.67
#